data_AF-A0A257EV45-F1
#
_entry.id   AF-A0A257EV45-F1
#
_cell.length_a   1.000
_cell.length_b   1.000
_cell.length_c   1.000
_cell.angle_alpha   90.00
_cell.angle_beta   90.00
_cell.angle_gamma   90.00
#
_symmetry.space_group_name_H-M   'P 1'
#
loop_
_entity.id
_entity.type
_entity.pdbx_description
1 polymer ?
#
loop_
_entity_poly.entity_id
_entity_poly.type
_entity_poly.pdbx_seq_one_letter_code
_entity_poly.pdbx_strand_id
1 'polypeptide(L)'
;AENHVLHEAHLVPKWVKVSPFVAMVLGFLMAFQFYIRRPDLPGKLAESQRPLYLFLLNKWYFDELYDVIFVRSAKWLGRFLWKRGDGDIIDGSINGIAMGIIPFFTRLAARAQSGYLFHYAFAMVLGIAALITWMTLSGGAH
;
A
#
# COMPACT_ATOMS: atom_id res chain seq x y z
N ALA A 1 16.55 35.06 28.52
CA ALA A 1 16.33 33.88 29.37
C ALA A 1 17.69 33.48 29.93
N GLU A 2 18.00 33.82 31.18
CA GLU A 2 19.26 33.45 31.82
C GLU A 2 19.33 31.93 32.01
N ASN A 3 20.49 31.31 31.82
CA ASN A 3 20.72 29.86 31.98
C ASN A 3 20.85 29.48 33.47
N HIS A 4 19.71 29.33 34.16
CA HIS A 4 19.64 28.95 35.59
C HIS A 4 19.90 27.46 35.84
N VAL A 5 19.78 26.61 34.81
CA VAL A 5 19.96 25.14 34.90
C VAL A 5 21.37 24.74 35.37
N LEU A 6 22.40 25.47 34.94
CA LEU A 6 23.79 25.20 35.36
C LEU A 6 24.08 25.67 36.79
N HIS A 7 23.41 26.74 37.25
CA HIS A 7 23.57 27.27 38.61
C HIS A 7 22.84 26.37 39.64
N GLU A 8 21.66 25.86 39.28
CA GLU A 8 20.87 24.92 40.11
C GLU A 8 21.49 23.51 40.20
N ALA A 9 22.26 23.07 39.20
CA ALA A 9 23.00 21.81 39.24
C ALA A 9 23.99 21.72 40.42
N HIS A 10 24.44 22.86 40.96
CA HIS A 10 25.28 22.90 42.15
C HIS A 10 24.51 22.56 43.44
N LEU A 11 23.20 22.84 43.50
CA LEU A 11 22.33 22.58 44.66
C LEU A 11 21.88 21.11 44.77
N VAL A 12 22.11 20.32 43.72
CA VAL A 12 21.72 18.90 43.71
C VAL A 12 22.51 18.14 44.79
N PRO A 13 21.84 17.37 45.67
CA PRO A 13 22.48 16.62 46.75
C PRO A 13 23.63 15.74 46.24
N LYS A 14 24.72 15.68 47.00
CA LYS A 14 25.95 14.94 46.62
C LYS A 14 25.68 13.47 46.26
N TRP A 15 24.71 12.83 46.91
CA TRP A 15 24.33 11.44 46.64
C TRP A 15 23.79 11.22 45.22
N VAL A 16 23.07 12.18 44.65
CA VAL A 16 22.57 12.10 43.27
C VAL A 16 23.73 12.23 42.26
N LYS A 17 24.77 12.98 42.61
CA LYS A 17 25.98 13.11 41.77
C LYS A 17 26.81 11.82 41.74
N VAL A 18 26.81 11.09 42.86
CA VAL A 18 27.55 9.84 43.02
C VAL A 18 26.75 8.61 42.56
N SER A 19 25.43 8.70 42.47
CA SER A 19 24.57 7.56 42.14
C SER A 19 24.84 6.92 40.76
N PRO A 20 25.18 7.65 39.67
CA PRO A 20 25.49 7.01 38.39
C PRO A 20 26.80 6.20 38.47
N PHE A 21 27.77 6.67 39.24
CA PHE A 21 29.03 5.95 39.47
C PHE A 21 28.78 4.66 40.26
N VAL A 22 27.96 4.72 41.30
CA VAL A 22 27.58 3.53 42.08
C VAL A 22 26.79 2.55 41.21
N ALA A 23 25.82 3.01 40.41
CA ALA A 23 25.06 2.17 39.49
C ALA A 23 25.96 1.50 38.44
N MET A 24 26.95 2.23 37.91
CA MET A 24 27.95 1.68 36.99
C MET A 24 28.77 0.56 37.64
N VAL A 25 29.30 0.78 38.85
CA VAL A 25 30.09 -0.25 39.56
C VAL A 25 29.23 -1.48 39.87
N LEU A 26 27.99 -1.28 40.33
CA LEU A 26 27.07 -2.40 40.59
C LEU A 26 26.74 -3.18 39.30
N GLY A 27 26.45 -2.47 38.21
CA GLY A 27 26.21 -3.09 36.90
C GLY A 27 27.43 -3.87 36.40
N PHE A 28 28.63 -3.32 36.56
CA PHE A 28 29.88 -4.00 36.21
C PHE A 28 30.10 -5.27 37.04
N LEU A 29 29.97 -5.20 38.36
CA LEU A 29 30.14 -6.37 39.24
C LEU A 29 29.11 -7.46 38.93
N MET A 30 27.85 -7.07 38.66
CA MET A 30 26.80 -8.00 38.26
C MET A 30 27.12 -8.67 36.92
N ALA A 31 27.56 -7.91 35.92
CA ALA A 31 27.97 -8.45 34.63
C ALA A 31 29.21 -9.36 34.75
N PHE A 32 30.22 -8.97 35.52
CA PHE A 32 31.42 -9.80 35.77
C PHE A 32 31.03 -11.14 36.40
N GLN A 33 30.13 -11.11 37.39
CA GLN A 33 29.65 -12.32 38.04
C GLN A 33 28.90 -13.25 37.06
N PHE A 34 28.04 -12.67 36.21
CA PHE A 34 27.19 -13.41 35.28
C PHE A 34 27.91 -13.94 34.04
N TYR A 35 28.93 -13.22 33.55
CA TYR A 35 29.58 -13.55 32.28
C TYR A 35 31.01 -14.09 32.42
N ILE A 36 31.72 -13.77 33.52
CA ILE A 36 33.10 -14.25 33.74
C ILE A 36 33.14 -15.31 34.83
N ARG A 37 32.61 -15.02 36.04
CA ARG A 37 32.77 -15.94 37.18
C ARG A 37 31.85 -17.16 37.10
N ARG A 38 30.59 -16.97 36.69
CA ARG A 38 29.56 -18.02 36.64
C ARG A 38 28.65 -17.86 35.41
N PRO A 39 29.12 -18.27 34.22
CA PRO A 39 28.38 -18.16 32.96
C PRO A 39 27.11 -19.01 32.88
N ASP A 40 26.85 -19.87 33.88
CA ASP A 40 25.63 -20.67 34.00
C ASP A 40 24.44 -19.89 34.58
N LEU A 41 24.68 -18.78 35.29
CA LEU A 41 23.64 -17.99 35.95
C LEU A 41 22.65 -17.31 34.99
N PRO A 42 23.07 -16.68 33.87
CA PRO A 42 22.14 -16.06 32.94
C PRO A 42 21.13 -17.05 32.35
N GLY A 43 21.58 -18.26 32.02
CA GLY A 43 20.72 -19.33 31.49
C GLY A 43 19.65 -19.75 32.49
N LYS A 44 20.06 -20.01 33.74
CA LYS A 44 19.13 -20.35 34.84
C LYS A 44 18.12 -19.23 35.12
N LEU A 45 18.57 -17.98 35.07
CA LEU A 45 17.67 -16.83 35.24
C LEU A 45 16.67 -16.73 34.07
N ALA A 46 17.12 -16.94 32.84
CA ALA A 46 16.25 -16.96 31.66
C ALA A 46 15.22 -18.10 31.71
N GLU A 47 15.60 -19.28 32.22
CA GLU A 47 14.68 -20.40 32.41
C GLU A 47 13.61 -20.11 33.48
N SER A 48 14.02 -19.56 34.62
CA SER A 48 13.09 -19.23 35.72
C SER A 48 12.12 -18.10 35.38
N GLN A 49 12.56 -17.11 34.58
CA GLN A 49 11.77 -15.93 34.18
C GLN A 49 11.56 -15.90 32.66
N ARG A 50 11.23 -17.05 32.09
CA ARG A 50 11.10 -17.22 30.63
C ARG A 50 10.17 -16.20 29.96
N PRO A 51 9.00 -15.82 30.50
CA PRO A 51 8.15 -14.82 29.86
C PRO A 51 8.82 -13.45 29.76
N LEU A 52 9.47 -12.99 30.84
CA LEU A 52 10.18 -11.71 30.86
C LEU A 52 11.41 -11.75 29.94
N TYR A 53 12.15 -12.86 29.97
CA TYR A 53 13.28 -13.07 29.07
C TYR A 53 12.85 -13.01 27.60
N LEU A 54 11.79 -13.72 27.22
CA LEU A 54 11.26 -13.70 25.85
C LEU A 54 10.75 -12.32 25.47
N PHE A 55 10.12 -11.58 26.37
CA PHE A 55 9.69 -10.20 26.12
C PHE A 55 10.87 -9.26 25.80
N LEU A 56 11.92 -9.29 26.63
CA LEU A 56 13.12 -8.49 26.42
C LEU A 56 13.92 -8.95 25.19
N LEU A 57 13.99 -10.27 24.96
CA LEU A 57 14.68 -10.88 23.81
C LEU A 57 14.02 -10.50 22.48
N ASN A 58 12.69 -10.52 22.43
CA ASN A 58 11.92 -10.12 21.24
C ASN A 58 11.70 -8.60 21.18
N LYS A 59 12.59 -7.79 21.78
CA LYS A 59 12.53 -6.32 21.73
C LYS A 59 11.14 -5.75 22.03
N TRP A 60 10.48 -6.35 23.03
CA TRP A 60 9.15 -5.93 23.50
C TRP A 60 8.02 -6.13 22.48
N TYR A 61 8.26 -6.96 21.44
CA TYR A 61 7.33 -7.25 20.34
C TYR A 61 6.86 -6.02 19.55
N PHE A 62 7.61 -4.91 19.63
CA PHE A 62 7.22 -3.65 18.98
C PHE A 62 7.29 -3.76 17.46
N ASP A 63 8.33 -4.42 16.95
CA ASP A 63 8.55 -4.63 15.51
C ASP A 63 7.42 -5.47 14.90
N GLU A 64 7.01 -6.55 15.57
CA GLU A 64 5.94 -7.46 15.15
C GLU A 64 4.57 -6.77 15.20
N LEU A 65 4.31 -6.01 16.27
CA LEU A 65 3.08 -5.23 16.40
C LEU A 65 2.97 -4.20 15.29
N TYR A 66 4.08 -3.52 14.96
CA TYR A 66 4.14 -2.55 13.87
C TYR A 66 3.91 -3.20 12.50
N ASP A 67 4.54 -4.37 12.25
CA ASP A 67 4.33 -5.12 11.01
C ASP A 67 2.85 -5.53 10.85
N VAL A 68 2.23 -6.03 11.91
CA VAL A 68 0.83 -6.47 11.86
C VAL A 68 -0.13 -5.30 11.68
N ILE A 69 0.02 -4.24 12.48
CA ILE A 69 -0.93 -3.12 12.48
C ILE A 69 -0.77 -2.26 11.23
N PHE A 70 0.45 -1.85 10.91
CA PHE A 70 0.68 -0.85 9.86
C PHE A 70 1.09 -1.49 8.54
N VAL A 71 2.13 -2.32 8.53
CA VAL A 71 2.75 -2.80 7.29
C VAL A 71 1.81 -3.74 6.54
N ARG A 72 1.28 -4.76 7.21
CA ARG A 72 0.39 -5.76 6.60
C ARG A 72 -0.94 -5.15 6.20
N SER A 73 -1.53 -4.31 7.06
CA SER A 73 -2.78 -3.62 6.77
C SER A 73 -2.65 -2.69 5.57
N ALA A 74 -1.59 -1.89 5.50
CA ALA A 74 -1.33 -1.01 4.36
C ALA A 74 -1.11 -1.81 3.06
N LYS A 75 -0.33 -2.90 3.12
CA LYS A 75 -0.12 -3.81 1.97
C LYS A 75 -1.41 -4.47 1.52
N TRP A 76 -2.27 -4.90 2.45
CA TRP A 76 -3.57 -5.49 2.12
C TRP A 76 -4.49 -4.47 1.47
N LEU A 77 -4.59 -3.27 2.05
CA LEU A 77 -5.41 -2.19 1.51
C LEU A 77 -4.94 -1.78 0.10
N GLY A 78 -3.62 -1.63 -0.10
CA GLY A 78 -3.04 -1.35 -1.41
C GLY A 78 -3.37 -2.43 -2.44
N ARG A 79 -3.24 -3.71 -2.09
CA ARG A 79 -3.62 -4.82 -2.98
C ARG A 79 -5.12 -4.86 -3.26
N PHE A 80 -5.95 -4.56 -2.27
CA PHE A 80 -7.39 -4.50 -2.43
C PHE A 80 -7.79 -3.41 -3.42
N LEU A 81 -7.25 -2.20 -3.25
CA LEU A 81 -7.49 -1.08 -4.16
C LEU A 81 -6.96 -1.36 -5.57
N TRP A 82 -5.78 -1.98 -5.71
CA TRP A 82 -5.23 -2.36 -7.00
C TRP A 82 -6.10 -3.40 -7.72
N LYS A 83 -6.42 -4.52 -7.07
CA LYS A 83 -7.16 -5.61 -7.71
C LYS A 83 -8.62 -5.25 -7.98
N ARG A 84 -9.29 -4.61 -7.01
CA ARG A 84 -10.72 -4.29 -7.08
C ARG A 84 -11.00 -2.97 -7.79
N GLY A 85 -10.09 -2.00 -7.68
CA GLY A 85 -10.20 -0.72 -8.38
C GLY A 85 -9.72 -0.85 -9.81
N ASP A 86 -8.43 -1.12 -9.98
CA ASP A 86 -7.80 -1.07 -11.31
C ASP A 86 -8.17 -2.29 -12.17
N GLY A 87 -8.04 -3.49 -11.61
CA GLY A 87 -8.35 -4.73 -12.33
C GLY A 87 -9.82 -4.81 -12.78
N ASP A 88 -10.76 -4.70 -11.85
CA ASP A 88 -12.19 -4.88 -12.18
C ASP A 88 -12.75 -3.73 -13.05
N ILE A 89 -12.30 -2.48 -12.85
CA ILE A 89 -12.81 -1.34 -13.61
C ILE A 89 -12.14 -1.25 -14.98
N ILE A 90 -10.81 -1.35 -15.08
CA ILE A 90 -10.11 -1.19 -16.36
C ILE A 90 -10.27 -2.43 -17.24
N ASP A 91 -9.97 -3.63 -16.74
CA ASP A 91 -10.15 -4.83 -17.58
C ASP A 91 -11.62 -5.09 -17.87
N GLY A 92 -12.52 -4.85 -16.91
CA GLY A 92 -13.96 -5.05 -17.10
C GLY A 92 -14.56 -4.11 -18.16
N SER A 93 -14.18 -2.83 -18.17
CA SER A 93 -14.68 -1.88 -19.15
C SER A 93 -14.05 -2.05 -20.53
N ILE A 94 -12.74 -2.29 -20.61
CA ILE A 94 -12.04 -2.47 -21.89
C ILE A 94 -12.40 -3.80 -22.55
N ASN A 95 -12.42 -4.92 -21.81
CA ASN A 95 -12.88 -6.19 -22.39
C ASN A 95 -14.36 -6.15 -22.76
N GLY A 96 -15.21 -5.46 -21.99
CA GLY A 96 -16.62 -5.31 -22.32
C GLY A 96 -16.85 -4.62 -23.68
N ILE A 97 -16.09 -3.55 -23.96
CA ILE A 97 -16.15 -2.85 -25.24
C ILE A 97 -15.53 -3.70 -26.35
N ALA A 98 -14.35 -4.28 -26.12
CA ALA A 98 -13.62 -5.04 -27.12
C ALA A 98 -14.32 -6.35 -27.52
N MET A 99 -14.89 -7.08 -26.55
CA MET A 99 -15.53 -8.38 -26.80
C MET A 99 -17.03 -8.29 -27.10
N GLY A 100 -17.70 -7.20 -26.71
CA GLY A 100 -19.14 -7.02 -26.93
C GLY A 100 -19.46 -6.15 -28.13
N ILE A 101 -18.99 -4.90 -28.10
CA ILE A 101 -19.43 -3.85 -29.03
C ILE A 101 -18.83 -4.06 -30.42
N ILE A 102 -17.51 -4.25 -30.49
CA ILE A 102 -16.80 -4.39 -31.77
C ILE A 102 -17.37 -5.55 -32.59
N PRO A 103 -17.38 -6.81 -32.11
CA PRO A 103 -17.87 -7.94 -32.90
C PRO A 103 -19.38 -7.90 -33.18
N PHE A 104 -20.18 -7.24 -32.32
CA PHE A 104 -21.59 -7.01 -32.62
C PHE A 104 -21.77 -6.13 -33.86
N PHE A 105 -21.09 -4.98 -33.91
CA PHE A 105 -21.13 -4.08 -35.06
C PHE A 105 -20.50 -4.73 -36.30
N THR A 106 -19.40 -5.49 -36.16
CA THR A 106 -18.80 -6.19 -37.30
C THR A 106 -19.75 -7.25 -37.87
N ARG A 107 -20.46 -8.02 -37.03
CA ARG A 107 -21.45 -9.00 -37.49
C ARG A 107 -22.68 -8.34 -38.10
N LEU A 108 -23.13 -7.20 -37.57
CA LEU A 108 -24.25 -6.45 -38.13
C LEU A 108 -23.90 -5.90 -39.51
N ALA A 109 -22.72 -5.29 -39.65
CA ALA A 109 -22.20 -4.81 -40.93
C ALA A 109 -22.03 -5.94 -41.94
N ALA A 110 -21.50 -7.10 -41.51
CA ALA A 110 -21.38 -8.28 -42.36
C ALA A 110 -22.75 -8.82 -42.81
N ARG A 111 -23.78 -8.80 -41.96
CA ARG A 111 -25.15 -9.19 -42.34
C ARG A 111 -25.83 -8.20 -43.28
N ALA A 112 -25.52 -6.91 -43.17
CA ALA A 112 -26.01 -5.90 -44.11
C ALA A 112 -25.43 -6.10 -45.52
N GLN A 113 -24.30 -6.81 -45.63
CA GLN A 113 -23.68 -7.19 -46.90
C GLN A 113 -24.31 -8.49 -47.46
N SER A 114 -25.56 -8.39 -47.93
CA SER A 114 -26.39 -9.54 -48.34
C SER A 114 -26.02 -10.16 -49.70
N GLY A 115 -25.05 -9.60 -50.43
CA GLY A 115 -24.60 -10.11 -51.75
C GLY A 115 -25.62 -9.92 -52.89
N TYR A 116 -26.82 -9.45 -52.60
CA TYR A 116 -27.87 -9.17 -53.59
C TYR A 116 -27.65 -7.80 -54.25
N LEU A 117 -27.44 -7.79 -55.58
CA LEU A 117 -27.17 -6.57 -56.37
C LEU A 117 -28.23 -5.48 -56.19
N PHE A 118 -29.50 -5.87 -55.97
CA PHE A 118 -30.61 -4.96 -55.74
C PHE A 118 -30.45 -4.11 -54.47
N HIS A 119 -29.91 -4.67 -53.38
CA HIS A 119 -29.68 -3.93 -52.14
C HIS A 119 -28.59 -2.86 -52.31
N TYR A 120 -27.56 -3.16 -53.10
CA TYR A 120 -26.51 -2.19 -53.41
C TYR A 120 -27.02 -1.03 -54.26
N ALA A 121 -27.81 -1.32 -55.31
CA ALA A 121 -28.40 -0.28 -56.14
C ALA A 121 -29.35 0.62 -55.34
N PHE A 122 -30.18 0.03 -54.47
CA PHE A 122 -31.06 0.76 -53.57
C PHE A 122 -30.29 1.66 -52.59
N ALA A 123 -29.22 1.15 -51.96
CA ALA A 123 -28.37 1.92 -51.07
C ALA A 123 -27.65 3.09 -51.76
N MET A 124 -27.21 2.92 -53.01
CA MET A 124 -26.59 3.99 -53.79
C MET A 124 -27.57 5.13 -54.07
N VAL A 125 -28.80 4.82 -54.50
CA VAL A 125 -29.83 5.84 -54.77
C VAL A 125 -30.19 6.61 -53.50
N LEU A 126 -30.36 5.90 -52.37
CA LEU A 126 -30.59 6.53 -51.07
C LEU A 126 -29.43 7.43 -50.63
N GLY A 127 -28.19 6.97 -50.81
CA GLY A 127 -27.00 7.76 -50.50
C GLY A 127 -26.91 9.04 -51.33
N ILE A 128 -27.16 8.94 -52.64
CA ILE A 128 -27.16 10.11 -53.54
C ILE A 128 -28.29 11.08 -53.15
N ALA A 129 -29.50 10.59 -52.90
CA ALA A 129 -30.61 11.42 -52.47
C ALA A 129 -30.30 12.15 -51.15
N ALA A 130 -29.77 11.43 -50.15
CA ALA A 130 -29.38 12.01 -48.87
C ALA A 130 -28.28 13.07 -49.02
N LEU A 131 -27.27 12.82 -49.85
CA LEU A 131 -26.20 13.77 -50.13
C LEU A 131 -26.72 15.04 -50.83
N ILE A 132 -27.60 14.90 -51.81
CA ILE A 132 -28.23 16.05 -52.49
C ILE A 132 -29.11 16.83 -51.52
N THR A 133 -29.91 16.16 -50.71
CA THR A 133 -30.75 16.81 -49.69
C THR A 133 -29.89 17.53 -48.65
N TRP A 134 -28.82 16.89 -48.16
CA TRP A 134 -27.88 17.52 -47.24
C TRP A 134 -27.21 18.76 -47.86
N MET A 135 -26.69 18.63 -49.08
CA MET A 135 -26.02 19.73 -49.79
C MET A 135 -26.97 20.88 -50.08
N THR A 136 -28.24 20.59 -50.38
CA THR A 136 -29.25 21.63 -50.64
C THR A 136 -29.64 22.36 -49.35
N LEU A 137 -29.77 21.65 -48.23
CA LEU A 137 -30.08 22.23 -46.92
C LEU A 137 -28.89 22.96 -46.30
N SER A 138 -27.66 22.46 -46.46
CA SER A 138 -26.44 23.08 -45.92
C SER A 138 -25.89 24.18 -46.83
N GLY A 139 -26.08 24.05 -48.15
CA GLY A 139 -25.64 25.01 -49.16
C GLY A 139 -26.66 26.11 -49.46
N GLY A 140 -27.93 25.93 -49.08
CA GLY A 140 -28.96 26.97 -49.12
C GLY A 140 -29.05 27.82 -47.84
N ALA A 141 -28.18 27.57 -46.85
CA ALA A 141 -28.12 28.28 -45.57
C ALA A 141 -27.01 29.35 -45.51
N HIS A 142 -26.51 29.80 -46.66
CA HIS A 142 -25.64 30.96 -46.82
C HIS A 142 -26.07 31.79 -48.02
#